data_AF-A0A252AAT2-F1
#
_entry.id   AF-A0A252AAT2-F1
#
_cell.length_a   1.000
_cell.length_b   1.000
_cell.length_c   1.000
_cell.angle_alpha   90.00
_cell.angle_beta   90.00
_cell.angle_gamma   90.00
#
_symmetry.space_group_name_H-M   'P 1'
#
loop_
_entity.id
_entity.type
_entity.pdbx_description
1 polymer ?
#
loop_
_entity_poly.entity_id
_entity_poly.type
_entity_poly.pdbx_seq_one_letter_code
_entity_poly.pdbx_strand_id
1 'polypeptide(L)' 'MESFPLRENAQARVEELYAGLHEVTRLVELEHLILHQRLDGLKADSDGARLLEGMIALGGVVTAKLSGLLQLCRDVGNL' A
#
# COMPACT_ATOMS: atom_id res chain seq x y z
N MET A 1 8.54 -32.04 -21.49
CA MET A 1 8.44 -31.24 -20.26
C MET A 1 7.47 -30.11 -20.60
N GLU A 2 6.17 -30.38 -20.52
CA GLU A 2 5.12 -29.44 -20.95
C GLU A 2 4.94 -28.39 -19.85
N SER A 3 5.33 -27.14 -20.14
CA SER A 3 4.92 -26.00 -19.33
C SER A 3 3.44 -25.78 -19.57
N PHE A 4 2.63 -26.08 -18.55
CA PHE A 4 1.17 -26.02 -18.62
C PHE A 4 0.70 -24.55 -18.76
N PRO A 5 -0.23 -24.23 -19.68
CA PRO A 5 -0.80 -22.88 -19.86
C PRO A 5 -1.47 -22.30 -18.59
N LEU A 6 -1.72 -23.14 -17.58
CA LEU A 6 -2.19 -22.73 -16.26
C LEU A 6 -1.15 -21.93 -15.47
N ARG A 7 0.15 -22.20 -15.63
CA ARG A 7 1.22 -21.48 -14.93
C ARG A 7 1.44 -20.08 -15.51
N GLU A 8 1.42 -19.94 -16.83
CA GLU A 8 1.53 -18.64 -17.51
C GLU A 8 0.34 -17.72 -17.18
N ASN A 9 -0.88 -18.27 -17.16
CA ASN A 9 -2.07 -17.52 -16.74
C ASN A 9 -2.03 -17.13 -15.26
N ALA A 10 -1.49 -17.97 -14.38
CA ALA A 10 -1.33 -17.62 -12.98
C ALA A 10 -0.29 -16.51 -12.79
N GLN A 11 0.83 -16.59 -13.52
CA GLN A 11 1.89 -15.59 -13.51
C GLN A 11 1.40 -14.21 -13.95
N ALA A 12 0.70 -14.13 -15.09
CA ALA A 12 0.15 -12.88 -15.59
C ALA A 12 -0.83 -12.23 -14.59
N ARG A 13 -1.62 -13.03 -13.87
CA ARG A 13 -2.53 -12.53 -12.82
C ARG A 13 -1.80 -12.02 -11.58
N VAL A 14 -0.65 -12.61 -11.22
CA VAL A 14 0.18 -12.13 -10.11
C VAL A 14 0.85 -10.80 -10.48
N GLU A 15 1.30 -10.65 -11.73
CA GLU A 15 1.83 -9.39 -12.26
C GLU A 15 0.79 -8.27 -12.26
N GLU A 16 -0.43 -8.55 -12.73
CA GLU A 16 -1.55 -7.61 -12.70
C GLU A 16 -1.89 -7.19 -11.25
N LEU A 17 -1.94 -8.16 -10.32
CA LEU A 17 -2.15 -7.87 -8.91
C LEU A 17 -1.02 -7.04 -8.31
N TYR A 18 0.24 -7.34 -8.64
CA TYR A 18 1.39 -6.57 -8.18
C TYR A 18 1.31 -5.12 -8.67
N ALA A 19 1.00 -4.90 -9.95
CA ALA A 19 0.84 -3.57 -10.52
C ALA A 19 -0.28 -2.78 -9.81
N GLY A 20 -1.45 -3.40 -9.63
CA GLY A 20 -2.57 -2.78 -8.92
C GLY A 20 -2.25 -2.45 -7.45
N LEU A 21 -1.58 -3.36 -6.73
CA LEU A 21 -1.14 -3.11 -5.36
C LEU A 21 -0.09 -2.00 -5.27
N HIS A 22 0.81 -1.91 -6.26
CA HIS A 22 1.83 -0.87 -6.30
C HIS A 22 1.19 0.50 -6.50
N GLU A 23 0.21 0.62 -7.40
CA GLU A 23 -0.57 1.85 -7.61
C GLU A 23 -1.33 2.26 -6.34
N VAL A 24 -2.03 1.33 -5.68
CA VAL A 24 -2.74 1.61 -4.43
C VAL A 24 -1.78 2.03 -3.32
N THR A 25 -0.63 1.37 -3.20
CA THR A 25 0.41 1.74 -2.22
C THR A 25 0.87 3.18 -2.45
N ARG A 26 1.07 3.57 -3.72
CA ARG A 26 1.47 4.93 -4.07
C ARG A 26 0.40 5.97 -3.70
N LEU A 27 -0.88 5.64 -3.85
CA LEU A 27 -1.97 6.53 -3.43
C LEU A 27 -2.01 6.71 -1.92
N VAL A 28 -1.80 5.64 -1.15
CA VAL A 28 -1.73 5.71 0.31
C VAL A 28 -0.53 6.53 0.78
N GLU A 29 0.64 6.39 0.15
CA GLU A 29 1.81 7.23 0.43
C GLU A 29 1.52 8.73 0.21
N LEU A 30 0.82 9.07 -0.88
CA LEU A 30 0.43 10.45 -1.17
C LEU A 30 -0.60 10.98 -0.17
N GLU A 31 -1.58 10.17 0.20
CA GLU A 31 -2.54 10.51 1.27
C GLU A 31 -1.78 10.82 2.57
N HIS A 32 -0.85 9.95 2.97
CA HIS A 32 -0.03 10.14 4.18
C HIS A 32 0.71 11.48 4.16
N LEU A 33 1.33 11.84 3.04
CA LEU A 33 2.00 13.14 2.88
C LEU A 33 1.02 14.31 3.06
N ILE A 34 -0.19 14.22 2.50
CA ILE A 34 -1.22 15.26 2.64
C ILE A 34 -1.70 15.36 4.10
N LEU A 35 -1.89 14.23 4.78
CA LEU A 35 -2.31 14.22 6.18
C LEU A 35 -1.24 14.84 7.08
N HIS A 36 0.04 14.53 6.86
CA HIS A 36 1.14 15.16 7.59
C HIS A 36 1.19 16.68 7.36
N GLN A 37 1.09 17.14 6.11
CA GLN A 37 1.05 18.57 5.80
C GLN A 37 -0.13 19.28 6.47
N ARG A 38 -1.29 18.61 6.57
CA ARG A 38 -2.45 19.15 7.28
C ARG A 38 -2.22 19.21 8.78
N LEU A 39 -1.54 18.21 9.36
CA LEU A 39 -1.22 18.17 10.78
C LEU A 39 -0.30 19.32 11.18
N ASP A 40 0.71 19.62 10.37
CA ASP A 40 1.63 20.74 10.58
C ASP A 40 0.91 22.10 10.65
N GLY A 41 -0.25 22.22 10.01
CA GLY A 41 -1.08 23.43 10.02
C GLY A 41 -2.05 23.54 11.21
N LEU A 42 -2.16 22.51 12.06
CA LEU A 42 -3.08 22.49 13.19
C LEU A 42 -2.42 22.94 14.49
N LYS A 43 -3.23 23.50 15.39
CA LYS A 43 -2.79 23.78 16.76
C LYS A 43 -2.49 22.45 17.46
N ALA A 44 -1.30 22.35 18.06
CA ALA A 44 -0.90 21.23 18.90
C ALA A 44 -1.98 20.93 19.97
N ASP A 45 -2.19 19.63 20.24
CA ASP A 45 -3.16 19.10 21.20
C ASP A 45 -4.64 19.44 20.93
N SER A 46 -4.97 20.02 19.77
CA SER A 46 -6.36 20.18 19.35
C SER A 46 -7.00 18.82 19.04
N ASP A 47 -8.32 18.73 19.17
CA ASP A 47 -9.07 17.54 18.77
C ASP A 47 -8.82 17.16 17.31
N GLY A 48 -8.69 18.16 16.43
CA GLY A 48 -8.34 17.95 15.02
C GLY A 48 -6.95 17.35 14.83
N ALA A 49 -5.94 17.83 15.58
CA ALA A 49 -4.59 17.28 15.52
C ALA A 49 -4.55 15.82 15.99
N ARG A 50 -5.20 15.52 17.13
CA ARG A 50 -5.28 14.15 17.67
C ARG A 50 -6.00 13.18 16.74
N LEU A 51 -7.08 13.62 16.10
CA LEU A 51 -7.78 12.82 15.09
C LEU A 51 -6.87 12.50 13.90
N LEU A 52 -6.15 13.51 13.40
CA LEU A 52 -5.29 13.38 12.23
C LEU A 52 -4.05 12.51 12.51
N GLU A 53 -3.47 12.63 13.70
CA GLU A 53 -2.43 11.71 14.21
C GLU A 53 -2.94 10.26 14.22
N GLY A 54 -4.18 10.04 14.69
CA GLY A 54 -4.83 8.73 14.66
C GLY A 54 -5.00 8.19 13.23
N MET A 55 -5.42 9.04 12.28
CA MET A 55 -5.54 8.66 10.87
C MET A 55 -4.18 8.30 10.25
N ILE A 56 -3.14 9.09 10.55
CA ILE A 56 -1.76 8.81 10.11
C ILE A 56 -1.28 7.46 10.68
N ALA A 57 -1.55 7.17 11.95
CA ALA A 57 -1.19 5.88 12.53
C ALA A 57 -1.92 4.71 11.83
N LEU A 58 -3.22 4.87 11.55
CA LEU A 58 -4.01 3.86 10.84
C LEU A 58 -3.52 3.63 9.41
N GLY A 59 -3.23 4.68 8.63
CA GLY A 59 -2.68 4.50 7.29
C GLY A 59 -1.26 3.93 7.31
N GLY A 60 -0.49 4.11 8.38
CA GLY A 60 0.77 3.39 8.60
C GLY A 60 0.57 1.87 8.70
N VAL A 61 -0.49 1.42 9.37
CA VAL A 61 -0.88 -0.01 9.41
C VAL A 61 -1.28 -0.51 8.03
N VAL A 62 -2.07 0.26 7.28
CA VAL A 62 -2.48 -0.08 5.91
C VAL A 62 -1.26 -0.21 5.00
N THR A 63 -0.33 0.75 5.07
CA THR A 63 0.92 0.75 4.30
C THR A 63 1.74 -0.50 4.59
N ALA A 64 1.93 -0.85 5.87
CA ALA A 64 2.67 -2.06 6.25
C ALA A 64 2.02 -3.34 5.68
N LYS A 65 0.69 -3.43 5.65
CA LYS A 65 -0.02 -4.56 5.04
C LYS A 65 0.15 -4.61 3.53
N LEU A 66 0.04 -3.47 2.84
CA LEU A 66 0.26 -3.37 1.40
C LEU A 66 1.69 -3.76 1.02
N SER A 67 2.70 -3.30 1.77
CA SER A 67 4.09 -3.70 1.56
C SER A 67 4.28 -5.22 1.70
N GLY A 68 3.62 -5.85 2.68
CA GLY A 68 3.63 -7.31 2.83
C GLY A 68 2.99 -8.04 1.65
N LEU A 69 1.88 -7.54 1.12
CA LEU A 69 1.23 -8.11 -0.06
C LEU A 69 2.08 -7.95 -1.34
N LEU A 70 2.72 -6.79 -1.51
CA LEU A 70 3.67 -6.56 -2.61
C LEU A 70 4.86 -7.51 -2.53
N GLN A 71 5.40 -7.74 -1.34
CA GLN A 71 6.47 -8.71 -1.15
C GLN A 71 6.01 -10.12 -1.50
N LEU A 72 4.82 -10.53 -1.05
CA LEU A 72 4.26 -11.83 -1.39
C LEU A 72 4.07 -12.00 -2.90
N CYS A 73 3.62 -10.95 -3.61
CA CYS A 73 3.48 -11.00 -5.07
C CYS A 73 4.84 -11.15 -5.77
N ARG A 74 5.89 -10.47 -5.27
CA ARG A 74 7.26 -10.67 -5.76
C ARG A 74 7.77 -12.08 -5.53
N ASP A 75 7.57 -12.60 -4.33
CA ASP A 75 8.02 -13.93 -3.95
C ASP A 75 7.32 -15.04 -4.76
N VAL A 76 6.01 -14.89 -5.01
CA VAL A 76 5.21 -15.86 -5.77
C VAL A 76 5.41 -15.73 -7.28
N GLY A 77 5.51 -14.50 -7.77
CA GLY A 77 5.66 -14.19 -9.19
C GLY A 77 7.10 -14.16 -9.70
N ASN A 78 8.10 -14.33 -8.83
CA ASN A 78 9.52 -14.06 -9.17
C ASN A 78 9.72 -12.68 -9.83
N LEU A 79 9.08 -11.64 -9.28
CA LEU A 79 9.11 -10.26 -9.78
C LEU A 79 10.22 -9.42 -9.14
#